data_AF-A6WH54-F1
#
_entry.id   AF-A6WH54-F1
#
_cell.length_a   1.000
_cell.length_b   1.000
_cell.length_c   1.000
_cell.angle_alpha   90.00
_cell.angle_beta   90.00
_cell.angle_gamma   90.00
#
_symmetry.space_group_name_H-M   'P 1'
#
loop_
_entity.id
_entity.type
_entity.pdbx_description
1 polymer ?
#
loop_
_entity_poly.entity_id
_entity_poly.type
_entity_poly.pdbx_seq_one_letter_code
_entity_poly.pdbx_strand_id
1 'polypeptide(L)'
;MASSLVCYGLWCWRTSPRAAPRRTTMNLTTATPAEIDAAWFPLMAATQNAETGLSVARQSIHGTEAVIARREAAVAVATAAEAPYRGEWDRRSGWTRTYLAITNGKGHVHASTSCSTCYVTTRFAVLADLSGLDHDAVVNVIGEDACTVCFPGAPVTPRTVFTADELRDRAEQAERAAGLAAKRAKAAEKTITAADGSPLLDDEGRPVKTAVAAQRKLAEVLFDLAWYGEDHPYAVGWSAFAGRAALALAAKQGTDARELLTAAQAKASKKAGKLRAA
;
A
#
# COMPACT_ATOMS: atom_id res chain seq x y z
N MET A 1 18.18 -50.87 33.98
CA MET A 1 17.24 -52.01 33.98
C MET A 1 15.85 -51.38 33.84
N ALA A 2 15.08 -51.48 32.75
CA ALA A 2 15.05 -52.40 31.62
C ALA A 2 14.81 -51.63 30.29
N SER A 3 15.42 -52.09 29.20
CA SER A 3 15.13 -51.66 27.84
C SER A 3 14.13 -52.64 27.21
N SER A 4 12.95 -52.17 26.81
CA SER A 4 12.07 -52.95 25.93
C SER A 4 12.50 -52.75 24.48
N LEU A 5 12.88 -53.85 23.82
CA LEU A 5 13.15 -53.94 22.40
C LEU A 5 11.87 -54.31 21.66
N VAL A 6 11.45 -53.48 20.70
CA VAL A 6 10.47 -53.85 19.68
C VAL A 6 11.25 -54.01 18.38
N CYS A 7 11.36 -55.25 17.88
CA CYS A 7 12.04 -55.58 16.64
C CYS A 7 11.02 -55.77 15.51
N TYR A 8 11.10 -54.93 14.48
CA TYR A 8 10.61 -55.22 13.14
C TYR A 8 11.70 -54.84 12.14
N GLY A 9 12.18 -55.83 11.37
CA GLY A 9 12.95 -55.62 10.13
C GLY A 9 14.30 -54.89 10.24
N LEU A 10 15.39 -55.66 10.24
CA LEU A 10 16.77 -55.40 9.75
C LEU A 10 17.42 -53.99 9.71
N TRP A 11 16.94 -52.98 10.42
CA TRP A 11 17.61 -51.69 10.57
C TRP A 11 17.74 -51.31 12.05
N CYS A 12 18.92 -51.55 12.61
CA CYS A 12 19.24 -51.24 14.00
C CYS A 12 19.67 -49.77 14.11
N TRP A 13 18.72 -48.86 14.33
CA TRP A 13 19.02 -47.46 14.66
C TRP A 13 19.32 -47.33 16.16
N ARG A 14 20.60 -47.16 16.50
CA ARG A 14 21.03 -46.81 17.86
C ARG A 14 20.67 -45.34 18.12
N THR A 15 19.51 -45.08 18.72
CA THR A 15 19.18 -43.76 19.25
C THR A 15 20.03 -43.49 20.49
N SER A 16 21.25 -42.99 20.30
CA SER A 16 21.92 -42.27 21.38
C SER A 16 21.07 -41.04 21.69
N PRO A 17 20.68 -40.77 22.95
CA PRO A 17 20.10 -39.48 23.30
C PRO A 17 21.15 -38.42 22.98
N ARG A 18 20.95 -37.66 21.90
CA ARG A 18 21.74 -36.45 21.66
C ARG A 18 21.49 -35.56 22.87
N ALA A 19 22.53 -35.38 23.69
CA ALA A 19 22.51 -34.36 24.71
C ALA A 19 22.06 -33.05 24.06
N ALA A 20 21.02 -32.42 24.63
CA ALA A 20 20.62 -31.09 24.21
C ALA A 20 21.88 -30.20 24.19
N PRO A 21 22.12 -29.42 23.12
CA PRO A 21 23.28 -28.53 23.10
C PRO A 21 23.19 -27.65 24.35
N ARG A 22 24.22 -27.70 25.20
CA ARG A 22 24.34 -26.77 26.32
C ARG A 22 24.27 -25.38 25.71
N ARG A 23 23.20 -24.64 26.00
CA ARG A 23 23.16 -23.20 25.69
C ARG A 23 24.26 -22.58 26.53
N THR A 24 25.41 -22.33 25.92
CA THR A 24 26.47 -21.56 26.54
C THR A 24 25.89 -20.16 26.78
N THR A 25 25.52 -19.86 28.03
CA THR A 25 25.11 -18.52 28.43
C THR A 25 26.31 -17.60 28.25
N MET A 26 26.22 -16.69 27.28
CA MET A 26 27.25 -15.68 27.01
C MET A 26 27.51 -14.85 28.28
N ASN A 27 28.77 -14.63 28.62
CA ASN A 27 29.13 -13.69 29.68
C ASN A 27 29.10 -12.26 29.12
N LEU A 28 28.04 -11.53 29.44
CA LEU A 28 27.82 -10.16 28.94
C LEU A 28 28.91 -9.17 29.37
N THR A 29 29.56 -9.39 30.52
CA THR A 29 30.58 -8.46 31.03
C THR A 29 31.89 -8.49 30.26
N THR A 30 32.18 -9.60 29.58
CA THR A 30 33.42 -9.81 28.81
C THR A 30 33.19 -9.80 27.31
N ALA A 31 31.94 -9.98 26.86
CA ALA A 31 31.58 -9.92 25.45
C ALA A 31 31.79 -8.51 24.86
N THR A 32 32.12 -8.47 23.58
CA THR A 32 32.21 -7.23 22.80
C THR A 32 30.81 -6.67 22.52
N PRO A 33 30.68 -5.35 22.27
CA PRO A 33 29.41 -4.75 21.84
C PRO A 33 28.73 -5.50 20.68
N ALA A 34 29.52 -5.91 19.68
CA ALA A 34 29.03 -6.66 18.53
C ALA A 34 28.46 -8.03 18.91
N GLU A 35 29.16 -8.80 19.74
CA GLU A 35 28.67 -10.10 20.23
C GLU A 35 27.39 -9.95 21.07
N ILE A 36 27.34 -8.93 21.93
CA ILE A 36 26.17 -8.64 22.77
C ILE A 36 24.97 -8.30 21.89
N ASP A 37 25.14 -7.41 20.91
CA ASP A 37 24.04 -7.00 20.03
C ASP A 37 23.62 -8.10 19.04
N ALA A 38 24.54 -8.95 18.60
CA ALA A 38 24.22 -10.13 17.80
C ALA A 38 23.34 -11.12 18.58
N ALA A 39 23.61 -11.30 19.88
CA ALA A 39 22.81 -12.13 20.76
C ALA A 39 21.48 -11.47 21.17
N TRP A 40 21.46 -10.15 21.32
CA TRP A 40 20.26 -9.38 21.67
C TRP A 40 19.28 -9.23 20.49
N PHE A 41 19.77 -9.13 19.25
CA PHE A 41 18.95 -8.80 18.09
C PHE A 41 17.73 -9.73 17.88
N PRO A 42 17.85 -11.07 17.97
CA PRO A 42 16.68 -11.96 17.88
C PRO A 42 15.64 -11.70 18.98
N LEU A 43 16.08 -11.26 20.17
CA LEU A 43 15.20 -10.91 21.28
C LEU A 43 14.47 -9.60 21.00
N MET A 44 15.18 -8.59 20.48
CA MET A 44 14.58 -7.32 20.02
C MET A 44 13.47 -7.56 19.00
N ALA A 45 13.73 -8.40 17.99
CA ALA A 45 12.72 -8.76 16.99
C ALA A 45 11.52 -9.49 17.61
N ALA A 46 11.75 -10.36 18.60
CA ALA A 46 10.67 -11.04 19.31
C ALA A 46 9.80 -10.06 20.13
N THR A 47 10.42 -9.08 20.79
CA THR A 47 9.71 -8.03 21.54
C THR A 47 8.87 -7.15 20.62
N GLN A 48 9.45 -6.63 19.53
CA GLN A 48 8.72 -5.82 18.55
C GLN A 48 7.51 -6.58 17.96
N ASN A 49 7.67 -7.87 17.69
CA ASN A 49 6.56 -8.71 17.21
C ASN A 49 5.49 -8.92 18.29
N ALA A 50 5.87 -9.12 19.55
CA ALA A 50 4.94 -9.25 20.66
C ALA A 50 4.15 -7.96 20.89
N GLU A 51 4.81 -6.80 20.87
CA GLU A 51 4.22 -5.47 21.02
C GLU A 51 3.26 -5.15 19.87
N THR A 52 3.68 -5.41 18.63
CA THR A 52 2.82 -5.26 17.45
C THR A 52 1.57 -6.13 17.58
N GLY A 53 1.75 -7.40 18.00
CA GLY A 53 0.65 -8.33 18.24
C GLY A 53 -0.32 -7.85 19.33
N LEU A 54 0.19 -7.22 20.40
CA LEU A 54 -0.63 -6.61 21.44
C LEU A 54 -1.39 -5.39 20.93
N SER A 55 -0.73 -4.50 20.18
CA SER A 55 -1.36 -3.31 19.60
C SER A 55 -2.51 -3.69 18.68
N VAL A 56 -2.30 -4.69 17.80
CA VAL A 56 -3.34 -5.21 16.91
C VAL A 56 -4.48 -5.84 17.72
N ALA A 57 -4.18 -6.61 18.76
CA ALA A 57 -5.21 -7.21 19.61
C ALA A 57 -6.09 -6.15 20.30
N ARG A 58 -5.50 -5.05 20.79
CA ARG A 58 -6.23 -3.94 21.43
C ARG A 58 -7.11 -3.16 20.46
N GLN A 59 -6.69 -3.04 19.20
CA GLN A 59 -7.45 -2.31 18.16
C GLN A 59 -8.51 -3.16 17.45
N SER A 60 -8.40 -4.49 17.56
CA SER A 60 -9.32 -5.42 16.89
C SER A 60 -10.67 -5.46 17.60
N ILE A 61 -11.77 -5.40 16.84
CA ILE A 61 -13.14 -5.62 17.32
C ILE A 61 -13.30 -7.03 17.93
N HIS A 62 -12.42 -7.97 17.57
CA HIS A 62 -12.38 -9.33 18.08
C HIS A 62 -11.34 -9.55 19.20
N GLY A 63 -10.71 -8.49 19.71
CA GLY A 63 -9.78 -8.55 20.83
C GLY A 63 -10.50 -8.88 22.13
N THR A 64 -10.56 -10.15 22.52
CA THR A 64 -11.08 -10.53 23.84
C THR A 64 -10.06 -10.22 24.93
N GLU A 65 -10.53 -10.01 26.17
CA GLU A 65 -9.65 -9.79 27.33
C GLU A 65 -8.61 -10.91 27.49
N ALA A 66 -9.01 -12.16 27.27
CA ALA A 66 -8.12 -13.32 27.32
C ALA A 66 -7.02 -13.27 26.24
N VAL A 67 -7.33 -12.79 25.03
CA VAL A 67 -6.34 -12.61 23.96
C VAL A 67 -5.38 -11.48 24.30
N ILE A 68 -5.89 -10.35 24.81
CA ILE A 68 -5.07 -9.20 25.23
C ILE A 68 -4.13 -9.63 26.36
N ALA A 69 -4.64 -10.26 27.42
CA ALA A 69 -3.85 -10.74 28.55
C ALA A 69 -2.74 -11.72 28.12
N ARG A 70 -3.04 -12.63 27.19
CA ARG A 70 -2.01 -13.54 26.63
C ARG A 70 -0.91 -12.78 25.88
N ARG A 71 -1.27 -11.73 25.14
CA ARG A 71 -0.30 -10.89 24.41
C ARG A 71 0.53 -10.02 25.36
N GLU A 72 -0.07 -9.47 26.41
CA GLU A 72 0.64 -8.75 27.47
C GLU A 72 1.65 -9.64 28.17
N ALA A 73 1.29 -10.87 28.50
CA ALA A 73 2.22 -11.85 29.05
C ALA A 73 3.38 -12.16 28.10
N ALA A 74 3.13 -12.25 26.79
CA ALA A 74 4.18 -12.45 25.79
C ALA A 74 5.14 -11.25 25.70
N VAL A 75 4.62 -10.01 25.77
CA VAL A 75 5.44 -8.79 25.84
C VAL A 75 6.29 -8.78 27.10
N ALA A 76 5.71 -9.12 28.25
CA ALA A 76 6.45 -9.17 29.52
C ALA A 76 7.60 -10.19 29.48
N VAL A 77 7.37 -11.39 28.93
CA VAL A 77 8.41 -12.41 28.76
C VAL A 77 9.54 -11.93 27.82
N ALA A 78 9.18 -11.34 26.69
CA ALA A 78 10.17 -10.84 25.73
C ALA A 78 11.01 -9.69 26.32
N THR A 79 10.35 -8.75 27.01
CA THR A 79 11.00 -7.63 27.70
C THR A 79 11.96 -8.12 28.79
N ALA A 80 11.55 -9.11 29.59
CA ALA A 80 12.40 -9.70 30.62
C ALA A 80 13.64 -10.40 30.04
N ALA A 81 13.52 -11.01 28.85
CA ALA A 81 14.64 -11.65 28.18
C ALA A 81 15.68 -10.63 27.66
N GLU A 82 15.25 -9.42 27.29
CA GLU A 82 16.15 -8.35 26.87
C GLU A 82 16.84 -7.61 28.03
N ALA A 83 16.22 -7.60 29.20
CA ALA A 83 16.65 -6.76 30.33
C ALA A 83 18.16 -6.88 30.65
N PRO A 84 18.80 -8.06 30.65
CA PRO A 84 20.25 -8.17 30.89
C PRO A 84 21.11 -7.46 29.84
N TYR A 85 20.72 -7.55 28.55
CA TYR A 85 21.44 -6.92 27.45
C TYR A 85 21.31 -5.40 27.49
N ARG A 86 20.11 -4.91 27.82
CA ARG A 86 19.85 -3.48 28.04
C ARG A 86 20.64 -2.95 29.24
N GLY A 87 20.65 -3.68 30.35
CA GLY A 87 21.42 -3.32 31.53
C GLY A 87 22.92 -3.26 31.27
N GLU A 88 23.46 -4.17 30.46
CA GLU A 88 24.88 -4.12 30.07
C GLU A 88 25.17 -2.95 29.12
N TRP A 89 24.25 -2.63 28.21
CA TRP A 89 24.32 -1.44 27.36
C TRP A 89 24.36 -0.15 28.18
N ASP A 90 23.44 0.00 29.13
CA ASP A 90 23.40 1.14 30.06
C ASP A 90 24.67 1.22 30.91
N ARG A 91 25.16 0.07 31.43
CA ARG A 91 26.37 -0.01 32.26
C ARG A 91 27.62 0.50 31.53
N ARG A 92 27.71 0.28 30.22
CA ARG A 92 28.82 0.75 29.38
C ARG A 92 28.55 2.12 28.75
N SER A 93 27.63 2.90 29.33
CA SER A 93 27.26 4.25 28.87
C SER A 93 26.64 4.30 27.46
N GLY A 94 26.08 3.18 27.01
CA GLY A 94 25.32 3.07 25.76
C GLY A 94 26.18 3.17 24.51
N TRP A 95 26.78 2.05 24.09
CA TRP A 95 27.54 2.02 22.84
C TRP A 95 26.65 2.28 21.61
N THR A 96 27.27 2.74 20.54
CA THR A 96 26.60 3.06 19.27
C THR A 96 25.97 1.81 18.66
N ARG A 97 24.74 1.97 18.16
CA ARG A 97 24.00 0.94 17.44
C ARG A 97 23.57 1.46 16.09
N THR A 98 23.56 0.53 15.14
CA THR A 98 23.32 0.85 13.74
C THR A 98 22.21 -0.05 13.20
N TYR A 99 21.23 0.54 12.50
CA TYR A 99 19.97 -0.09 12.15
C TYR A 99 19.71 0.00 10.64
N LEU A 100 19.67 -1.14 9.96
CA LEU A 100 19.23 -1.22 8.57
C LEU A 100 17.71 -1.22 8.50
N ALA A 101 17.11 -0.26 7.80
CA ALA A 101 15.67 -0.30 7.52
C ALA A 101 15.36 -1.41 6.51
N ILE A 102 14.48 -2.36 6.86
CA ILE A 102 14.20 -3.55 6.03
C ILE A 102 12.80 -3.56 5.41
N THR A 103 11.99 -2.53 5.63
CA THR A 103 10.58 -2.50 5.20
C THR A 103 10.38 -2.72 3.70
N ASN A 104 11.27 -2.21 2.83
CA ASN A 104 11.10 -2.22 1.38
C ASN A 104 12.30 -2.83 0.61
N GLY A 105 13.16 -3.61 1.27
CA GLY A 105 14.33 -4.25 0.65
C GLY A 105 15.48 -3.33 0.19
N LYS A 106 15.30 -2.00 0.30
CA LYS A 106 16.31 -0.96 -0.02
C LYS A 106 16.27 0.18 1.00
N GLY A 107 16.30 -0.15 2.29
CA GLY A 107 16.27 0.89 3.32
C GLY A 107 17.67 1.38 3.65
N HIS A 108 17.76 2.64 4.06
CA HIS A 108 19.01 3.21 4.53
C HIS A 108 19.37 2.68 5.92
N VAL A 109 20.63 2.87 6.29
CA VAL A 109 21.14 2.57 7.61
C VAL A 109 21.04 3.80 8.51
N HIS A 110 20.50 3.61 9.70
CA HIS A 110 20.21 4.64 10.68
C HIS A 110 21.02 4.44 11.96
N ALA A 111 21.37 5.54 12.63
CA ALA A 111 21.94 5.52 13.99
C ALA A 111 20.85 5.37 15.07
N SER A 112 19.58 5.55 14.71
CA SER A 112 18.43 5.43 15.61
C SER A 112 17.19 4.96 14.85
N THR A 113 16.32 4.21 15.55
CA THR A 113 14.99 3.82 15.05
C THR A 113 13.98 4.97 15.08
N SER A 114 14.31 6.10 15.72
CA SER A 114 13.46 7.29 15.87
C SER A 114 13.77 8.42 14.87
N CYS A 115 14.53 8.14 13.81
CA CYS A 115 14.84 9.13 12.78
C CYS A 115 13.55 9.69 12.16
N SER A 116 13.51 11.00 11.87
CA SER A 116 12.36 11.67 11.26
C SER A 116 12.00 11.16 9.86
N THR A 117 12.94 10.49 9.19
CA THR A 117 12.71 9.84 7.88
C THR A 117 12.07 8.46 8.01
N CYS A 118 11.96 7.92 9.22
CA CYS A 118 11.36 6.63 9.49
C CYS A 118 9.88 6.80 9.85
N TYR A 119 9.05 5.88 9.38
CA TYR A 119 7.64 5.81 9.74
C TYR A 119 7.45 4.89 10.94
N VAL A 120 6.32 5.01 11.62
CA VAL A 120 5.95 4.11 12.74
C VAL A 120 5.86 2.64 12.31
N THR A 121 5.70 2.38 11.02
CA THR A 121 5.67 1.03 10.42
C THR A 121 7.05 0.58 9.89
N THR A 122 8.08 1.41 10.00
CA THR A 122 9.44 1.06 9.59
C THR A 122 9.97 -0.06 10.48
N ARG A 123 10.47 -1.13 9.85
CA ARG A 123 11.09 -2.28 10.51
C ARG A 123 12.59 -2.18 10.33
N PHE A 124 13.33 -2.63 11.34
CA PHE A 124 14.78 -2.52 11.37
C PHE A 124 15.46 -3.87 11.62
N ALA A 125 16.62 -4.05 11.03
CA ALA A 125 17.61 -5.06 11.43
C ALA A 125 18.79 -4.35 12.10
N VAL A 126 19.32 -4.90 13.20
CA VAL A 126 20.53 -4.34 13.85
C VAL A 126 21.76 -4.87 13.11
N LEU A 127 22.67 -3.98 12.74
CA LEU A 127 23.97 -4.33 12.18
C LEU A 127 24.97 -4.50 13.31
N ALA A 128 24.90 -5.66 13.98
CA ALA A 128 25.67 -5.94 15.19
C ALA A 128 27.19 -5.82 14.98
N ASP A 129 27.70 -6.16 13.80
CA ASP A 129 29.12 -6.03 13.47
C ASP A 129 29.64 -4.58 13.53
N LEU A 130 28.74 -3.60 13.51
CA LEU A 130 29.05 -2.18 13.59
C LEU A 130 28.81 -1.59 14.98
N SER A 131 28.37 -2.40 15.94
CA SER A 131 28.07 -1.95 17.29
C SER A 131 29.33 -1.51 18.02
N GLY A 132 29.30 -0.32 18.61
CA GLY A 132 30.43 0.28 19.31
C GLY A 132 31.48 0.95 18.41
N LEU A 133 31.27 0.96 17.09
CA LEU A 133 32.09 1.76 16.18
C LEU A 133 31.72 3.24 16.26
N ASP A 134 32.70 4.11 16.03
CA ASP A 134 32.44 5.54 15.86
C ASP A 134 31.70 5.83 14.55
N HIS A 135 31.13 7.03 14.47
CA HIS A 135 30.29 7.45 13.37
C HIS A 135 31.00 7.42 12.01
N ASP A 136 32.27 7.83 11.96
CA ASP A 136 33.05 7.90 10.71
C ASP A 136 33.44 6.49 10.24
N ALA A 137 33.78 5.61 11.17
CA ALA A 137 34.01 4.19 10.90
C ALA A 137 32.76 3.52 10.33
N VAL A 138 31.56 3.84 10.86
CA VAL A 138 30.29 3.35 10.31
C VAL A 138 30.08 3.87 8.89
N VAL A 139 30.27 5.17 8.64
CA VAL A 139 30.12 5.76 7.30
C VAL A 139 31.12 5.16 6.31
N ASN A 140 32.35 4.90 6.72
CA ASN A 140 33.37 4.29 5.85
C ASN A 140 33.01 2.86 5.42
N VAL A 141 32.31 2.10 6.27
CA VAL A 141 31.88 0.73 5.94
C VAL A 141 30.61 0.72 5.09
N ILE A 142 29.65 1.59 5.39
CA ILE A 142 28.31 1.58 4.80
C ILE A 142 28.23 2.45 3.53
N GLY A 143 29.00 3.53 3.47
CA GLY A 143 29.01 4.46 2.36
C GLY A 143 27.65 5.11 2.12
N GLU A 144 27.17 5.03 0.87
CA GLU A 144 25.96 5.72 0.39
C GLU A 144 24.65 5.17 0.99
N ASP A 145 24.68 3.97 1.58
CA ASP A 145 23.51 3.38 2.23
C ASP A 145 23.23 4.03 3.59
N ALA A 146 24.14 4.85 4.12
CA ALA A 146 23.94 5.56 5.37
C ALA A 146 22.92 6.69 5.22
N CYS A 147 21.92 6.73 6.10
CA CYS A 147 20.93 7.80 6.13
C CYS A 147 21.61 9.13 6.44
N THR A 148 21.58 10.08 5.50
CA THR A 148 22.22 11.40 5.63
C THR A 148 21.69 12.24 6.81
N VAL A 149 20.49 11.95 7.33
CA VAL A 149 19.96 12.59 8.55
C VAL A 149 20.63 12.03 9.80
N CYS A 150 20.85 10.71 9.86
CA CYS A 150 21.56 10.09 10.98
C CYS A 150 23.07 10.23 10.86
N PHE A 151 23.59 10.27 9.63
CA PHE A 151 24.99 10.30 9.28
C PHE A 151 25.31 11.47 8.34
N PRO A 152 25.50 12.69 8.85
CA PRO A 152 25.71 13.87 8.00
C PRO A 152 26.96 13.79 7.10
N GLY A 153 27.96 12.99 7.49
CA GLY A 153 29.17 12.73 6.69
C GLY A 153 28.99 11.69 5.59
N ALA A 154 27.81 11.09 5.44
CA ALA A 154 27.55 10.06 4.44
C ALA A 154 27.72 10.60 3.01
N PRO A 155 28.45 9.89 2.12
CA PRO A 155 28.63 10.33 0.75
C PRO A 155 27.30 10.27 -0.01
N VAL A 156 26.92 11.39 -0.64
CA VAL A 156 25.75 11.46 -1.51
C VAL A 156 26.20 11.34 -2.95
N THR A 157 26.39 10.11 -3.42
CA THR A 157 26.59 9.87 -4.86
C THR A 157 25.21 9.60 -5.47
N PRO A 158 24.80 10.31 -6.54
CA PRO A 158 23.62 9.92 -7.29
C PRO A 158 23.86 8.50 -7.80
N ARG A 159 23.08 7.53 -7.32
CA ARG A 159 23.20 6.16 -7.77
C ARG A 159 22.90 6.10 -9.26
N THR A 160 23.93 5.84 -10.07
CA THR A 160 23.83 5.72 -11.53
C THR A 160 23.77 4.27 -12.01
N VAL A 161 24.13 3.32 -11.15
CA VAL A 161 24.15 1.89 -11.45
C VAL A 161 23.03 1.20 -10.69
N PHE A 162 22.17 0.50 -11.42
CA PHE A 162 21.01 -0.23 -10.89
C PHE A 162 21.21 -1.71 -11.17
N THR A 163 20.78 -2.57 -10.24
CA THR A 163 20.77 -4.01 -10.51
C THR A 163 19.70 -4.32 -11.55
N ALA A 164 19.82 -5.47 -12.22
CA ALA A 164 18.86 -5.89 -13.24
C ALA A 164 17.42 -5.91 -12.72
N ASP A 165 17.21 -6.34 -11.48
CA ASP A 165 15.89 -6.40 -10.84
C ASP A 165 15.28 -5.01 -10.69
N GLU A 166 16.09 -4.02 -10.33
CA GLU A 166 15.61 -2.64 -10.12
C GLU A 166 15.29 -1.91 -11.43
N LEU A 167 16.01 -2.25 -12.50
CA LEU A 167 15.69 -1.78 -13.84
C LEU A 167 14.36 -2.37 -14.32
N ARG A 168 14.10 -3.66 -14.02
CA ARG A 168 12.79 -4.28 -14.30
C ARG A 168 11.68 -3.61 -13.50
N ASP A 169 11.84 -3.42 -12.19
CA ASP A 169 10.84 -2.76 -11.35
C ASP A 169 10.48 -1.37 -11.86
N ARG A 170 11.48 -0.60 -12.30
CA ARG A 170 11.26 0.73 -12.88
C ARG A 170 10.59 0.68 -14.24
N ALA A 171 10.96 -0.28 -15.10
CA ALA A 171 10.30 -0.47 -16.38
C ALA A 171 8.82 -0.83 -16.17
N GLU A 172 8.50 -1.71 -15.22
CA GLU A 172 7.13 -2.05 -14.86
C GLU A 172 6.36 -0.85 -14.30
N GLN A 173 6.98 -0.04 -13.43
CA GLN A 173 6.37 1.18 -12.92
C GLN A 173 6.10 2.19 -14.04
N ALA A 174 7.04 2.37 -14.96
CA ALA A 174 6.89 3.24 -16.12
C ALA A 174 5.76 2.75 -17.04
N GLU A 175 5.64 1.44 -17.28
CA GLU A 175 4.55 0.86 -18.06
C GLU A 175 3.19 1.06 -17.38
N ARG A 176 3.10 0.81 -16.06
CA ARG A 176 1.87 1.06 -15.29
C ARG A 176 1.48 2.53 -15.35
N ALA A 177 2.44 3.44 -15.19
CA ALA A 177 2.22 4.88 -15.27
C ALA A 177 1.72 5.29 -16.68
N ALA A 178 2.36 4.79 -17.73
CA ALA A 178 1.95 5.03 -19.11
C ALA A 178 0.54 4.47 -19.39
N GLY A 179 0.23 3.27 -18.90
CA GLY A 179 -1.10 2.66 -19.01
C GLY A 179 -2.18 3.49 -18.30
N LEU A 180 -1.91 3.99 -17.10
CA LEU A 180 -2.82 4.88 -16.37
C LEU A 180 -2.99 6.23 -17.07
N ALA A 181 -1.91 6.81 -17.59
CA ALA A 181 -1.95 8.06 -18.35
C ALA A 181 -2.79 7.89 -19.63
N ALA A 182 -2.60 6.80 -20.38
CA ALA A 182 -3.40 6.49 -21.57
C ALA A 182 -4.88 6.28 -21.24
N LYS A 183 -5.21 5.59 -20.14
CA LYS A 183 -6.59 5.43 -19.67
C LYS A 183 -7.22 6.79 -19.29
N ARG A 184 -6.48 7.66 -18.61
CA ARG A 184 -6.93 9.01 -18.23
C ARG A 184 -7.14 9.89 -19.46
N ALA A 185 -6.24 9.84 -20.44
CA ALA A 185 -6.38 10.58 -21.71
C ALA A 185 -7.63 10.13 -22.47
N LYS A 186 -7.85 8.81 -22.63
CA LYS A 186 -9.07 8.26 -23.25
C LYS A 186 -10.34 8.61 -22.48
N ALA A 187 -10.28 8.70 -21.15
CA ALA A 187 -11.41 9.12 -20.34
C ALA A 187 -11.71 10.61 -20.55
N ALA A 188 -10.69 11.47 -20.50
CA ALA A 188 -10.83 12.90 -20.74
C ALA A 188 -11.40 13.22 -22.14
N GLU A 189 -10.94 12.51 -23.18
CA GLU A 189 -11.48 12.64 -24.54
C GLU A 189 -12.97 12.28 -24.60
N LYS A 190 -13.42 11.28 -23.83
CA LYS A 190 -14.83 10.84 -23.84
C LYS A 190 -15.73 11.69 -22.96
N THR A 191 -15.20 12.29 -21.90
CA THR A 191 -15.93 13.11 -20.93
C THR A 191 -16.72 14.22 -21.60
N ILE A 192 -17.99 14.33 -21.26
CA ILE A 192 -18.86 15.43 -21.68
C ILE A 192 -19.33 16.18 -20.43
N THR A 193 -19.35 17.50 -20.52
CA THR A 193 -19.86 18.41 -19.48
C THR A 193 -20.98 19.25 -20.07
N ALA A 194 -21.82 19.83 -19.22
CA ALA A 194 -22.75 20.85 -19.64
C ALA A 194 -22.00 22.11 -20.13
N ALA A 195 -22.72 22.99 -20.83
CA ALA A 195 -22.14 24.21 -21.42
C ALA A 195 -21.58 25.18 -20.37
N ASP A 196 -22.10 25.13 -19.14
CA ASP A 196 -21.63 25.90 -17.98
C ASP A 196 -20.44 25.24 -17.26
N GLY A 197 -19.94 24.10 -17.75
CA GLY A 197 -18.87 23.32 -17.14
C GLY A 197 -19.31 22.37 -16.03
N SER A 198 -20.59 22.39 -15.64
CA SER A 198 -21.13 21.46 -14.64
C SER A 198 -21.29 20.03 -15.20
N PRO A 199 -21.43 19.01 -14.34
CA PRO A 199 -21.75 17.66 -14.79
C PRO A 199 -23.07 17.64 -15.57
N LEU A 200 -23.09 17.02 -16.75
CA LEU A 200 -24.33 16.79 -17.47
C LEU A 200 -25.17 15.75 -16.72
N LEU A 201 -26.30 16.16 -16.14
CA LEU A 201 -27.21 15.28 -15.41
C LEU A 201 -28.44 14.93 -16.26
N ASP A 202 -28.88 13.68 -16.19
CA ASP A 202 -30.15 13.22 -16.79
C ASP A 202 -31.38 13.75 -16.05
N ASP A 203 -32.57 13.37 -16.52
CA ASP A 203 -33.87 13.75 -15.94
C ASP A 203 -34.10 13.22 -14.52
N GLU A 204 -33.35 12.19 -14.11
CA GLU A 204 -33.34 11.62 -12.77
C GLU A 204 -32.19 12.15 -11.89
N GLY A 205 -31.41 13.11 -12.39
CA GLY A 205 -30.27 13.71 -11.67
C GLY A 205 -28.99 12.87 -11.68
N ARG A 206 -28.89 11.83 -12.52
CA ARG A 206 -27.72 10.96 -12.64
C ARG A 206 -26.71 11.50 -13.66
N PRO A 207 -25.40 11.37 -13.42
CA PRO A 207 -24.38 11.94 -14.30
C PRO A 207 -24.20 11.15 -15.60
N VAL A 208 -24.32 11.85 -16.72
CA VAL A 208 -24.06 11.38 -18.08
C VAL A 208 -22.61 11.69 -18.45
N LYS A 209 -21.74 10.70 -18.28
CA LYS A 209 -20.28 10.91 -18.29
C LYS A 209 -19.63 10.92 -19.68
N THR A 210 -20.30 10.48 -20.74
CA THR A 210 -19.67 10.36 -22.07
C THR A 210 -20.57 10.90 -23.19
N ALA A 211 -19.95 11.36 -24.28
CA ALA A 211 -20.68 11.87 -25.45
C ALA A 211 -21.66 10.85 -26.04
N VAL A 212 -21.26 9.57 -26.12
CA VAL A 212 -22.13 8.49 -26.63
C VAL A 212 -23.31 8.25 -25.70
N ALA A 213 -23.11 8.30 -24.37
CA ALA A 213 -24.20 8.19 -23.41
C ALA A 213 -25.18 9.36 -23.53
N ALA A 214 -24.68 10.58 -23.72
CA ALA A 214 -25.50 11.77 -23.95
C ALA A 214 -26.32 11.66 -25.25
N GLN A 215 -25.72 11.19 -26.34
CA GLN A 215 -26.44 10.96 -27.61
C GLN A 215 -27.56 9.92 -27.45
N ARG A 216 -27.29 8.79 -26.77
CA ARG A 216 -28.28 7.74 -26.54
C ARG A 216 -29.45 8.25 -25.70
N LYS A 217 -29.16 8.92 -24.58
CA LYS A 217 -30.20 9.45 -23.70
C LYS A 217 -30.99 10.57 -24.37
N LEU A 218 -30.35 11.44 -25.16
CA LEU A 218 -31.04 12.45 -25.97
C LEU A 218 -32.05 11.80 -26.92
N ALA A 219 -31.66 10.72 -27.63
CA ALA A 219 -32.55 10.02 -28.54
C ALA A 219 -33.71 9.32 -27.81
N GLU A 220 -33.47 8.80 -26.60
CA GLU A 220 -34.48 8.20 -25.72
C GLU A 220 -35.52 9.23 -25.29
N VAL A 221 -35.11 10.34 -24.66
CA VAL A 221 -36.06 11.34 -24.15
C VAL A 221 -36.86 12.02 -25.26
N LEU A 222 -36.28 12.20 -26.44
CA LEU A 222 -36.99 12.77 -27.59
C LEU A 222 -38.00 11.78 -28.17
N PHE A 223 -37.69 10.49 -28.11
CA PHE A 223 -38.64 9.44 -28.48
C PHE A 223 -39.82 9.41 -27.50
N ASP A 224 -39.54 9.49 -26.20
CA ASP A 224 -40.58 9.50 -25.16
C ASP A 224 -41.48 10.73 -25.27
N LEU A 225 -40.90 11.91 -25.52
CA LEU A 225 -41.68 13.12 -25.83
C LEU A 225 -42.58 12.96 -27.05
N ALA A 226 -42.06 12.37 -28.14
CA ALA A 226 -42.86 12.13 -29.34
C ALA A 226 -43.95 11.07 -29.13
N TRP A 227 -43.72 10.11 -28.22
CA TRP A 227 -44.61 9.00 -27.95
C TRP A 227 -45.72 9.33 -26.94
N TYR A 228 -45.37 9.94 -25.82
CA TYR A 228 -46.30 10.26 -24.73
C TYR A 228 -46.90 11.66 -24.85
N GLY A 229 -46.25 12.57 -25.60
CA GLY A 229 -46.69 13.95 -25.76
C GLY A 229 -46.24 14.88 -24.63
N GLU A 230 -46.58 16.17 -24.78
CA GLU A 230 -46.17 17.23 -23.86
C GLU A 230 -46.95 17.23 -22.55
N ASP A 231 -48.11 16.58 -22.50
CA ASP A 231 -48.96 16.48 -21.31
C ASP A 231 -48.46 15.44 -20.29
N HIS A 232 -47.39 14.71 -20.60
CA HIS A 232 -46.85 13.68 -19.71
C HIS A 232 -46.18 14.32 -18.47
N PRO A 233 -46.34 13.76 -17.25
CA PRO A 233 -45.75 14.31 -16.02
C PRO A 233 -44.23 14.55 -16.08
N TYR A 234 -43.51 13.77 -16.89
CA TYR A 234 -42.04 13.90 -17.07
C TYR A 234 -41.62 14.69 -18.32
N ALA A 235 -42.56 15.18 -19.14
CA ALA A 235 -42.26 15.87 -20.39
C ALA A 235 -41.39 17.12 -20.19
N VAL A 236 -41.59 17.85 -19.08
CA VAL A 236 -40.77 19.01 -18.71
C VAL A 236 -39.32 18.60 -18.46
N GLY A 237 -39.10 17.50 -17.72
CA GLY A 237 -37.76 16.98 -17.42
C GLY A 237 -37.04 16.50 -18.68
N TRP A 238 -37.75 15.77 -19.55
CA TRP A 238 -37.24 15.30 -20.83
C TRP A 238 -36.84 16.45 -21.76
N SER A 239 -37.69 17.47 -21.88
CA SER A 239 -37.43 18.65 -22.72
C SER A 239 -36.23 19.44 -22.20
N ALA A 240 -36.15 19.64 -20.88
CA ALA A 240 -35.03 20.32 -20.24
C ALA A 240 -33.71 19.56 -20.44
N PHE A 241 -33.72 18.23 -20.28
CA PHE A 241 -32.55 17.40 -20.55
C PHE A 241 -32.15 17.46 -22.02
N ALA A 242 -33.11 17.36 -22.95
CA ALA A 242 -32.83 17.40 -24.39
C ALA A 242 -32.09 18.68 -24.81
N GLY A 243 -32.50 19.84 -24.28
CA GLY A 243 -31.82 21.11 -24.51
C GLY A 243 -30.39 21.13 -23.97
N ARG A 244 -30.19 20.71 -22.71
CA ARG A 244 -28.84 20.64 -22.10
C ARG A 244 -27.91 19.68 -22.83
N ALA A 245 -28.42 18.50 -23.19
CA ALA A 245 -27.66 17.48 -23.90
C ALA A 245 -27.28 17.94 -25.32
N ALA A 246 -28.17 18.64 -26.04
CA ALA A 246 -27.87 19.20 -27.35
C ALA A 246 -26.76 20.26 -27.28
N LEU A 247 -26.83 21.19 -26.32
CA LEU A 247 -25.78 22.19 -26.09
C LEU A 247 -24.43 21.57 -25.75
N ALA A 248 -24.42 20.57 -24.85
CA ALA A 248 -23.22 19.86 -24.47
C ALA A 248 -22.59 19.09 -25.64
N LEU A 249 -23.41 18.44 -26.46
CA LEU A 249 -22.95 17.68 -27.65
C LEU A 249 -22.45 18.61 -28.74
N ALA A 250 -23.13 19.74 -28.98
CA ALA A 250 -22.74 20.76 -29.93
C ALA A 250 -21.40 21.40 -29.57
N ALA A 251 -21.22 21.81 -28.31
CA ALA A 251 -19.96 22.35 -27.81
C ALA A 251 -18.80 21.37 -27.99
N LYS A 252 -19.06 20.07 -27.86
CA LYS A 252 -18.05 19.02 -28.04
C LYS A 252 -17.75 18.68 -29.51
N GLN A 253 -18.74 18.76 -30.38
CA GLN A 253 -18.63 18.38 -31.80
C GLN A 253 -18.28 19.58 -32.71
N GLY A 254 -18.35 20.81 -32.19
CA GLY A 254 -18.17 22.03 -32.98
C GLY A 254 -19.33 22.26 -33.97
N THR A 255 -20.54 21.82 -33.63
CA THR A 255 -21.75 21.95 -34.46
C THR A 255 -22.76 22.90 -33.81
N ASP A 256 -23.79 23.30 -34.55
CA ASP A 256 -24.89 24.09 -33.99
C ASP A 256 -25.85 23.22 -33.17
N ALA A 257 -26.19 23.69 -31.97
CA ALA A 257 -27.04 22.94 -31.03
C ALA A 257 -28.49 22.82 -31.50
N ARG A 258 -29.01 23.85 -32.20
CA ARG A 258 -30.38 23.86 -32.70
C ARG A 258 -30.52 22.88 -33.86
N GLU A 259 -29.57 22.87 -34.78
CA GLU A 259 -29.51 21.90 -35.88
C GLU A 259 -29.47 20.46 -35.36
N LEU A 260 -28.61 20.19 -34.37
CA LEU A 260 -28.50 18.86 -33.75
C LEU A 260 -29.82 18.43 -33.11
N LEU A 261 -30.45 19.32 -32.33
CA LEU A 261 -31.71 19.04 -31.66
C LEU A 261 -32.84 18.79 -32.66
N THR A 262 -33.00 19.64 -33.68
CA THR A 262 -34.03 19.49 -34.71
C THR A 262 -33.87 18.19 -35.50
N ALA A 263 -32.64 17.83 -35.88
CA ALA A 263 -32.36 16.57 -36.56
C ALA A 263 -32.69 15.34 -35.68
N ALA A 264 -32.39 15.41 -34.39
CA ALA A 264 -32.71 14.35 -33.43
C ALA A 264 -34.23 14.22 -33.21
N GLN A 265 -34.94 15.34 -33.08
CA GLN A 265 -36.40 15.39 -32.96
C GLN A 265 -37.08 14.75 -34.18
N ALA A 266 -36.68 15.13 -35.39
CA ALA A 266 -37.25 14.57 -36.62
C ALA A 266 -37.12 13.04 -36.70
N LYS A 267 -35.97 12.50 -36.28
CA LYS A 267 -35.74 11.04 -36.20
C LYS A 267 -36.64 10.38 -35.16
N ALA A 268 -36.76 10.99 -33.98
CA ALA A 268 -37.60 10.49 -32.89
C ALA A 268 -39.08 10.46 -33.29
N SER A 269 -39.61 11.55 -33.84
CA SER A 269 -41.00 11.63 -34.32
C SER A 269 -41.30 10.61 -35.41
N LYS A 270 -40.40 10.43 -36.38
CA LYS A 270 -40.54 9.40 -37.42
C LYS A 270 -40.62 7.99 -36.83
N LYS A 271 -39.79 7.69 -35.83
CA LYS A 271 -39.79 6.39 -35.14
C LYS A 271 -41.08 6.17 -34.36
N ALA A 272 -41.53 7.15 -33.59
CA ALA A 272 -42.78 7.08 -32.84
C ALA A 272 -44.00 6.90 -33.76
N GLY A 273 -44.07 7.65 -34.87
CA GLY A 273 -45.14 7.51 -35.86
C GLY A 273 -45.19 6.12 -36.50
N LYS A 274 -44.02 5.53 -36.83
CA LYS A 274 -43.96 4.17 -37.37
C LYS A 274 -44.49 3.12 -36.39
N LEU A 275 -44.20 3.26 -35.11
CA LEU A 275 -44.65 2.33 -34.07
C LEU A 275 -46.14 2.50 -33.72
N ARG A 276 -46.73 3.68 -33.91
CA ARG A 276 -48.18 3.88 -33.76
C ARG A 276 -48.99 3.30 -34.93
N ALA A 277 -48.37 3.13 -36.08
CA ALA A 277 -49.00 2.62 -37.30
C ALA A 277 -48.83 1.09 -37.48
N ALA A 278 -48.10 0.44 -36.58
CA ALA A 278 -47.85 -1.01 -36.57
C ALA A 278 -48.71 -1.67 -35.49
#